data_AF-A0A2M7Z858-F1
#
_entry.id   AF-A0A2M7Z858-F1
#
_cell.length_a   1.000
_cell.length_b   1.000
_cell.length_c   1.000
_cell.angle_alpha   90.00
_cell.angle_beta   90.00
_cell.angle_gamma   90.00
#
_symmetry.space_group_name_H-M   'P 1'
#
loop_
_entity.id
_entity.type
_entity.pdbx_description
1 polymer ?
#
loop_
_entity_poly.entity_id
_entity_poly.type
_entity_poly.pdbx_seq_one_letter_code
_entity_poly.pdbx_strand_id
1 'polypeptide(L)'
;QEDKDDWLEDNTNKEQLGELAVDVYSKNDELIVRSTLAGVRPEDLEVVVEGDDLIIRGQRKKEEVIDQENCYYQECYWGSFERVV
;
A
#
# COMPACT_ATOMS: atom_id res chain seq x y z
N GLN A 1 2.31 -34.69 -19.82
CA GLN A 1 2.72 -33.49 -20.58
C GLN A 1 1.53 -33.21 -21.48
N GLU A 2 0.68 -32.21 -21.27
CA GLU A 2 0.75 -30.97 -20.48
C GLU A 2 -0.61 -30.76 -19.79
N ASP A 3 -0.61 -30.61 -18.47
CA ASP A 3 -1.72 -30.00 -17.70
C ASP A 3 -1.10 -28.83 -16.93
N LYS A 4 -0.74 -27.79 -17.68
CA LYS A 4 -0.28 -26.51 -17.15
C LYS A 4 -0.87 -25.43 -18.03
N ASP A 5 -1.43 -24.41 -17.37
CA ASP A 5 -1.90 -23.14 -17.93
C ASP A 5 -3.42 -22.96 -18.07
N ASP A 6 -4.20 -23.50 -17.13
CA ASP A 6 -5.58 -23.05 -16.86
C ASP A 6 -5.70 -22.17 -15.60
N TRP A 7 -4.57 -21.63 -15.12
CA TRP A 7 -4.48 -20.74 -13.94
C TRP A 7 -4.12 -19.29 -14.28
N LEU A 8 -4.19 -18.90 -15.55
CA LEU A 8 -3.81 -17.56 -16.01
C LEU A 8 -5.01 -16.67 -16.40
N GLU A 9 -6.25 -17.10 -16.16
CA GLU A 9 -7.45 -16.36 -16.56
C GLU A 9 -8.30 -15.92 -15.36
N ASP A 10 -7.74 -15.15 -14.41
CA ASP A 10 -8.56 -14.19 -13.62
C ASP A 10 -7.72 -13.10 -12.90
N ASN A 11 -6.98 -12.27 -13.65
CA ASN A 11 -6.18 -11.20 -13.02
C ASN A 11 -6.33 -9.83 -13.68
N THR A 12 -7.45 -9.58 -14.35
CA THR A 12 -7.70 -8.35 -15.12
C THR A 12 -8.32 -7.20 -14.30
N ASN A 13 -8.54 -7.37 -12.99
CA ASN A 13 -9.16 -6.34 -12.14
C ASN A 13 -8.62 -6.29 -10.70
N LYS A 14 -7.37 -6.70 -10.44
CA LYS A 14 -6.73 -6.34 -9.16
C LYS A 14 -6.28 -4.89 -9.27
N GLU A 15 -6.93 -3.99 -8.54
CA GLU A 15 -6.44 -2.62 -8.33
C GLU A 15 -4.96 -2.71 -7.97
N GLN A 16 -4.10 -2.04 -8.75
CA GLN A 16 -2.67 -2.04 -8.48
C GLN A 16 -2.43 -1.21 -7.22
N LEU A 17 -2.32 -1.90 -6.08
CA LEU A 17 -2.07 -1.29 -4.78
C LEU A 17 -0.68 -0.66 -4.76
N GLY A 18 -0.59 0.52 -4.16
CA GLY A 18 0.66 1.20 -3.90
C GLY A 18 1.48 0.48 -2.85
N GLU A 19 2.80 0.65 -2.94
CA GLU A 19 3.72 0.17 -1.92
C GLU A 19 3.74 1.09 -0.69
N LEU A 20 3.97 0.49 0.47
CA LEU A 20 4.20 1.19 1.73
C LEU A 20 5.58 0.80 2.28
N ALA A 21 6.51 1.76 2.23
CA ALA A 21 7.82 1.61 2.86
C ALA A 21 7.65 1.57 4.39
N VAL A 22 8.24 0.57 5.03
CA VAL A 22 8.17 0.38 6.48
C VAL A 22 9.55 0.04 7.03
N ASP A 23 9.89 0.62 8.17
CA ASP A 23 10.95 0.13 9.05
C ASP A 23 10.30 -0.77 10.11
N VAL A 24 10.85 -1.96 10.31
CA VAL A 24 10.40 -2.90 11.34
C VAL A 24 11.56 -3.23 12.25
N TYR A 25 11.40 -3.04 13.56
CA TYR A 25 12.43 -3.34 14.54
C TYR A 25 11.85 -3.63 15.93
N SER A 26 12.62 -4.32 16.76
CA SER A 26 12.22 -4.62 18.14
C SER A 26 12.91 -3.69 19.14
N LYS A 27 12.20 -3.28 20.18
CA LYS A 27 12.74 -2.48 21.29
C LYS A 27 11.95 -2.76 22.55
N ASN A 28 12.63 -3.08 23.66
CA ASN A 28 12.00 -3.30 24.96
C ASN A 28 10.83 -4.31 24.95
N ASP A 29 10.98 -5.43 24.26
CA ASP A 29 9.94 -6.47 24.09
C ASP A 29 8.71 -6.02 23.26
N GLU A 30 8.81 -4.89 22.55
CA GLU A 30 7.80 -4.40 21.61
C GLU A 30 8.30 -4.53 20.17
N LEU A 31 7.40 -4.90 19.24
CA LEU A 31 7.61 -4.78 17.80
C LEU A 31 7.13 -3.39 17.35
N ILE A 32 8.03 -2.62 16.74
CA ILE A 32 7.74 -1.27 16.24
C ILE A 32 7.75 -1.29 14.71
N VAL A 33 6.64 -0.86 14.12
CA VAL A 33 6.52 -0.60 12.68
C VAL A 33 6.40 0.90 12.46
N ARG A 34 7.26 1.46 11.61
CA ARG A 34 7.29 2.89 11.31
C ARG A 34 7.24 3.11 9.82
N SER A 35 6.44 4.09 9.37
CA SER A 35 6.25 4.39 7.95
C SER A 35 6.04 5.89 7.70
N THR A 36 6.30 6.31 6.47
CA THR A 36 5.94 7.65 5.96
C THR A 36 4.60 7.59 5.21
N LEU A 37 3.62 8.36 5.70
CA LEU A 37 2.23 8.34 5.23
C LEU A 37 1.74 9.72 4.79
N ALA A 38 2.47 10.36 3.87
CA ALA A 38 2.05 11.65 3.31
C ALA A 38 0.74 11.51 2.52
N GLY A 39 -0.18 12.48 2.68
CA GLY A 39 -1.47 12.51 1.99
C GLY A 39 -2.48 11.47 2.48
N VAL A 40 -2.24 10.83 3.63
CA VAL A 40 -3.20 9.92 4.27
C VAL A 40 -3.77 10.61 5.49
N ARG A 41 -5.09 10.69 5.58
CA ARG A 41 -5.76 11.19 6.78
C ARG A 41 -5.98 10.01 7.74
N PRO A 42 -5.99 10.24 9.07
CA PRO A 42 -6.18 9.16 10.04
C PRO A 42 -7.45 8.34 9.80
N GLU A 43 -8.53 8.97 9.34
CA GLU A 43 -9.79 8.30 8.99
C GLU A 43 -9.72 7.41 7.74
N ASP A 44 -8.70 7.60 6.89
CA ASP A 44 -8.45 6.82 5.68
C ASP A 44 -7.35 5.76 5.90
N LEU A 45 -6.96 5.48 7.16
CA LEU A 45 -5.95 4.50 7.56
C LEU A 45 -6.59 3.40 8.42
N GLU A 46 -6.36 2.15 8.03
CA GLU A 46 -6.78 0.97 8.78
C GLU A 46 -5.54 0.17 9.19
N VAL A 47 -5.51 -0.24 10.46
CA VAL A 47 -4.47 -1.11 11.01
C VAL A 47 -5.15 -2.26 11.74
N VAL A 48 -4.94 -3.49 11.26
CA VAL A 48 -5.57 -4.70 11.78
C VAL A 48 -4.49 -5.72 12.11
N VAL A 49 -4.70 -6.49 13.18
CA VAL A 49 -3.89 -7.66 13.49
C VAL A 49 -4.76 -8.89 13.27
N GLU A 50 -4.34 -9.76 12.36
CA GLU A 50 -5.03 -11.02 12.06
C GLU A 50 -4.04 -12.19 12.25
N GLY A 51 -4.21 -12.95 13.34
CA GLY A 51 -3.24 -13.99 13.68
C GLY A 51 -1.88 -13.40 14.02
N ASP A 52 -0.87 -13.75 13.22
CA ASP A 52 0.51 -13.26 13.35
C ASP A 52 0.81 -12.09 12.39
N ASP A 53 -0.16 -11.68 11.56
CA ASP A 53 0.02 -10.65 10.55
C ASP A 53 -0.44 -9.26 11.05
N LEU A 54 0.41 -8.25 10.87
CA LEU A 54 0.01 -6.85 10.98
C LEU A 54 -0.32 -6.30 9.58
N ILE A 55 -1.59 -5.99 9.37
CA ILE A 55 -2.10 -5.48 8.10
C ILE A 55 -2.33 -3.97 8.20
N ILE A 56 -1.68 -3.21 7.31
CA ILE A 56 -1.81 -1.76 7.20
C ILE A 56 -2.40 -1.42 5.84
N ARG A 57 -3.58 -0.81 5.81
CA ARG A 57 -4.27 -0.38 4.59
C ARG A 57 -4.59 1.10 4.66
N GLY A 58 -4.66 1.74 3.51
CA GLY A 58 -5.18 3.10 3.43
C GLY A 58 -5.14 3.67 2.03
N GLN A 59 -5.43 4.97 1.92
CA GLN A 59 -5.46 5.68 0.64
C GLN A 59 -4.71 7.01 0.72
N ARG A 60 -3.70 7.19 -0.16
CA ARG A 60 -3.02 8.48 -0.35
C ARG A 60 -3.85 9.34 -1.30
N LYS A 61 -4.27 10.51 -0.84
CA LYS A 61 -5.03 11.49 -1.64
C LYS A 61 -4.14 12.67 -2.01
N LYS A 62 -4.17 13.03 -3.29
CA LYS A 62 -3.57 14.26 -3.80
C LYS A 62 -4.57 15.39 -3.57
N GLU A 63 -4.24 16.34 -2.69
CA GLU A 63 -5.14 17.46 -2.38
C GLU A 63 -5.27 18.44 -3.55
N GLU A 64 -4.21 18.57 -4.35
CA GLU A 64 -4.17 19.48 -5.48
C GLU A 64 -4.51 18.78 -6.80
N VAL A 65 -5.47 19.37 -7.53
CA VAL A 65 -5.74 19.02 -8.92
C VAL A 65 -4.76 19.82 -9.78
N ILE A 66 -3.66 19.17 -10.16
CA ILE A 66 -2.66 19.72 -11.09
C ILE A 66 -2.94 19.10 -12.45
N ASP A 67 -3.02 19.93 -13.49
CA ASP A 67 -3.05 19.44 -14.87
C ASP A 67 -1.79 18.61 -15.16
N GLN A 68 -1.94 17.47 -15.80
CA GLN A 68 -0.81 16.59 -16.12
C GLN A 68 0.25 17.32 -16.96
N GLU A 69 -0.15 18.27 -17.82
CA GLU A 69 0.78 19.07 -18.62
C GLU A 69 1.69 19.98 -17.76
N ASN A 70 1.24 20.35 -16.56
CA ASN A 70 2.00 21.15 -15.60
C ASN A 70 2.84 20.29 -14.62
N CYS A 71 2.70 18.96 -14.68
CA CYS A 71 3.47 18.03 -13.86
C CYS A 71 4.69 17.53 -14.63
N TYR A 72 5.84 18.18 -14.40
CA TYR A 72 7.08 17.80 -15.08
C TYR A 72 7.58 16.40 -14.69
N TYR A 73 7.33 15.97 -13.46
CA TYR A 73 7.80 14.70 -12.92
C TYR A 73 7.01 14.30 -11.66
N GLN A 74 6.67 13.01 -11.53
CA GLN A 74 5.92 12.49 -10.38
C GLN A 74 6.44 11.13 -9.95
N GLU A 75 7.02 11.06 -8.75
CA GLU A 75 7.44 9.81 -8.09
C GLU A 75 6.47 9.39 -6.97
N CYS A 76 5.69 10.34 -6.46
CA CYS A 76 4.69 10.06 -5.44
C CYS A 76 3.55 9.24 -6.04
N TYR A 77 3.29 8.09 -5.44
CA TYR A 77 2.09 7.29 -5.69
C TYR A 77 0.89 7.89 -4.94
N TRP A 78 -0.23 8.02 -5.63
CA TRP A 78 -1.52 8.41 -5.07
C TRP A 78 -2.54 7.31 -5.38
N GLY A 79 -3.31 6.89 -4.38
CA GLY A 79 -4.17 5.72 -4.47
C GLY A 79 -4.11 4.85 -3.22
N SER A 80 -4.77 3.70 -3.29
CA SER A 80 -4.85 2.72 -2.21
C SER A 80 -3.51 1.99 -2.02
N PHE A 81 -3.15 1.66 -0.79
CA PHE A 81 -1.99 0.82 -0.48
C PHE A 81 -2.36 -0.24 0.55
N GLU A 82 -1.61 -1.33 0.54
CA GLU A 82 -1.69 -2.39 1.55
C GLU A 82 -0.28 -2.88 1.86
N ARG A 83 -0.02 -3.16 3.14
CA ARG A 83 1.20 -3.81 3.59
C ARG A 83 0.85 -4.83 4.66
N VAL A 84 1.34 -6.04 4.47
CA VAL A 84 1.36 -7.08 5.50
C VAL A 84 2.79 -7.17 6.02
N VAL A 85 2.95 -7.10 7.34
CA VAL A 85 4.20 -7.25 8.08
C VAL A 85 4.14 -8.53 8.89
#